data_AF-A0AAN9UMJ3-F1
#
_entry.id   AF-A0AAN9UMJ3-F1
#
_cell.length_a   1.000
_cell.length_b   1.000
_cell.length_c   1.000
_cell.angle_alpha   90.00
_cell.angle_beta   90.00
_cell.angle_gamma   90.00
#
_symmetry.space_group_name_H-M   'P 1'
#
loop_
_entity.id
_entity.type
_entity.pdbx_description
1 polymer ?
#
loop_
_entity_poly.entity_id
_entity_poly.type
_entity_poly.pdbx_seq_one_letter_code
_entity_poly.pdbx_strand_id
1 'polypeptide(L)'
;MTRIILSTGNIISGGPSSIIRKPGTSRSNLELTNSLRNNFIAAQEDYGADAAAAAAPDTPAASTIQENGDISSEINGNGKRTHSPHPSQHPHAQNGDRPNGKKIAAAAAATTATDIWTAREGSVLYVPRIDWSSAGLQEERPQYEITVKLFYLPTGSRSESVSAVVADRARYTSEALGLVKKELGDIGDIDLLIVSFPGISFEGDCEWEADRRNAAMGSDAEERATWAEVLAPLHQRGEVGRLGLAEFGSEKLRRFLHDDSKDKQAIQVRPAVDQINVKNCCSVPPPLTQLAKEEGIELFTHNDCTDILPSGTLRELLGPGAQGAGVLAADDDEGRGGGLRGDLIPQWVVKYTAVVKDRGVIENKGYFAGAELIEA
;
A
#
# COMPACT_ATOMS: atom_id res chain seq x y z
N MET A 1 -10.63 -15.64 4.59
CA MET A 1 -10.00 -14.37 5.03
C MET A 1 -9.07 -13.89 3.95
N THR A 2 -9.37 -12.74 3.36
CA THR A 2 -8.54 -12.14 2.31
C THR A 2 -7.67 -11.06 2.95
N ARG A 3 -6.36 -11.10 2.71
CA ARG A 3 -5.44 -10.01 3.08
C ARG A 3 -5.32 -9.05 1.91
N ILE A 4 -5.21 -7.76 2.21
CA ILE A 4 -5.03 -6.71 1.21
C ILE A 4 -3.71 -5.99 1.51
N ILE A 5 -2.86 -5.89 0.50
CA ILE A 5 -1.62 -5.11 0.54
C ILE A 5 -1.78 -3.92 -0.37
N LEU A 6 -1.62 -2.73 0.20
CA LEU A 6 -1.63 -1.47 -0.51
C LEU A 6 -0.19 -0.99 -0.71
N SER A 7 0.12 -0.48 -1.90
CA SER A 7 1.42 0.12 -2.21
C SER A 7 1.24 1.52 -2.77
N THR A 8 2.12 2.45 -2.39
CA THR A 8 2.24 3.75 -3.05
C THR A 8 3.24 3.73 -4.21
N GLY A 9 3.98 2.64 -4.40
CA GLY A 9 5.23 2.64 -5.17
C GLY A 9 6.24 3.65 -4.62
N ASN A 10 7.29 3.93 -5.41
CA ASN A 10 8.22 5.01 -5.12
C ASN A 10 7.61 6.39 -5.48
N ILE A 11 7.28 7.17 -4.46
CA ILE A 11 6.64 8.48 -4.60
C ILE A 11 7.61 9.58 -5.10
N ILE A 12 8.91 9.28 -5.18
CA ILE A 12 9.92 10.20 -5.74
C ILE A 12 9.95 10.12 -7.27
N SER A 13 9.68 8.96 -7.85
CA SER A 13 9.78 8.70 -9.30
C SER A 13 8.54 9.09 -10.10
N GLY A 14 7.38 9.20 -9.45
CA GLY A 14 6.16 9.66 -10.11
C GLY A 14 6.36 11.09 -10.62
N GLY A 15 6.15 11.32 -11.92
CA GLY A 15 6.37 12.61 -12.59
C GLY A 15 5.66 13.83 -11.97
N PRO A 16 5.69 15.01 -12.61
CA PRO A 16 5.46 16.33 -11.98
C PRO A 16 4.13 16.54 -11.24
N SER A 17 3.19 15.59 -11.30
CA SER A 17 1.91 15.58 -10.58
C SER A 17 1.98 15.00 -9.15
N SER A 18 3.02 14.23 -8.79
CA SER A 18 3.07 13.53 -7.48
C SER A 18 3.55 14.42 -6.32
N ILE A 19 4.29 15.49 -6.63
CA ILE A 19 4.82 16.44 -5.66
C ILE A 19 4.11 17.78 -5.83
N ILE A 20 2.86 17.88 -5.37
CA ILE A 20 2.29 19.20 -5.08
C ILE A 20 3.04 19.72 -3.85
N ARG A 21 4.11 20.50 -4.06
CA ARG A 21 4.75 21.31 -3.01
C ARG A 21 3.78 22.41 -2.57
N LYS A 22 2.73 22.05 -1.82
CA LYS A 22 2.03 23.03 -1.00
C LYS A 22 3.03 23.54 0.04
N PRO A 23 3.20 24.86 0.23
CA PRO A 23 4.04 25.38 1.31
C PRO A 23 3.42 24.95 2.64
N GLY A 24 4.04 23.95 3.26
CA GLY A 24 3.61 23.34 4.53
C GLY A 24 4.06 21.89 4.61
N THR A 25 4.60 21.46 5.75
CA THR A 25 4.88 20.05 6.05
C THR A 25 3.55 19.29 6.06
N SER A 26 3.22 18.57 4.98
CA SER A 26 2.03 17.72 4.95
C SER A 26 2.23 16.59 5.98
N ARG A 27 1.22 16.35 6.84
CA ARG A 27 1.25 15.22 7.78
C ARG A 27 1.33 13.90 7.00
N SER A 28 2.03 12.90 7.53
CA SER A 28 2.28 11.64 6.80
C SER A 28 1.01 10.88 6.40
N ASN A 29 -0.11 11.02 7.12
CA ASN A 29 -1.40 10.45 6.68
C ASN A 29 -1.90 11.06 5.35
N LEU A 30 -1.71 12.36 5.15
CA LEU A 30 -2.11 13.04 3.92
C LEU A 30 -1.19 12.64 2.75
N GLU A 31 0.11 12.49 3.02
CA GLU A 31 1.05 11.95 2.02
C GLU A 31 0.67 10.52 1.63
N LEU A 32 0.49 9.63 2.62
CA LEU A 32 0.07 8.23 2.39
C LEU A 32 -1.20 8.15 1.56
N THR A 33 -2.28 8.82 1.98
CA THR A 33 -3.59 8.72 1.33
C THR A 33 -3.58 9.29 -0.09
N ASN A 34 -2.92 10.43 -0.32
CA ASN A 34 -2.80 11.00 -1.66
C ASN A 34 -1.92 10.13 -2.56
N SER A 35 -0.79 9.61 -2.05
CA SER A 35 0.07 8.73 -2.81
C SER A 35 -0.62 7.41 -3.18
N LEU A 36 -1.44 6.84 -2.28
CA LEU A 36 -2.25 5.67 -2.61
C LEU A 36 -3.26 5.97 -3.72
N ARG A 37 -4.03 7.06 -3.61
CA ARG A 37 -5.00 7.44 -4.66
C ARG A 37 -4.32 7.65 -6.01
N ASN A 38 -3.22 8.39 -6.02
CA ASN A 38 -2.46 8.65 -7.25
C ASN A 38 -1.94 7.34 -7.86
N ASN A 39 -1.43 6.42 -7.04
CA ASN A 39 -0.93 5.14 -7.53
C ASN A 39 -2.05 4.24 -8.07
N PHE A 40 -3.24 4.25 -7.45
CA PHE A 40 -4.39 3.51 -7.97
C PHE A 40 -4.86 4.05 -9.32
N ILE A 41 -4.93 5.38 -9.47
CA ILE A 41 -5.32 6.02 -10.73
C ILE A 41 -4.29 5.69 -11.83
N ALA A 42 -3.00 5.86 -11.54
CA ALA A 42 -1.93 5.54 -12.50
C ALA A 42 -1.99 4.08 -12.95
N ALA A 43 -2.15 3.13 -12.02
CA ALA A 43 -2.29 1.72 -12.36
C ALA A 43 -3.55 1.44 -13.20
N GLN A 44 -4.70 2.06 -12.88
CA GLN A 44 -5.91 1.90 -13.68
C GLN A 44 -5.73 2.40 -15.12
N GLU A 45 -5.02 3.52 -15.30
CA GLU A 45 -4.71 4.09 -16.61
C GLU A 45 -3.73 3.21 -17.40
N ASP A 46 -2.61 2.84 -16.79
CA ASP A 46 -1.55 2.05 -17.43
C ASP A 46 -2.05 0.67 -17.87
N TYR A 47 -2.64 -0.09 -16.93
CA TYR A 47 -3.14 -1.44 -17.25
C TYR A 47 -4.43 -1.41 -18.10
N GLY A 48 -5.22 -0.33 -18.00
CA GLY A 48 -6.39 -0.13 -18.87
C GLY A 48 -5.98 0.11 -20.33
N ALA A 49 -4.94 0.91 -20.57
CA ALA A 49 -4.38 1.14 -21.89
C ALA A 49 -3.78 -0.14 -22.48
N ASP A 50 -3.04 -0.91 -21.69
CA ASP A 50 -2.46 -2.20 -22.11
C ASP A 50 -3.54 -3.22 -22.48
N ALA A 51 -4.60 -3.33 -21.66
CA ALA A 51 -5.73 -4.21 -21.95
C ALA A 51 -6.47 -3.81 -23.23
N ALA A 52 -6.65 -2.51 -23.48
CA ALA A 52 -7.26 -2.00 -24.71
C ALA A 52 -6.38 -2.26 -25.94
N ALA A 53 -5.05 -2.10 -25.83
CA ALA A 53 -4.10 -2.40 -26.90
C ALA A 53 -4.08 -3.89 -27.24
N ALA A 54 -4.13 -4.77 -26.24
CA ALA A 54 -4.19 -6.23 -26.43
C ALA A 54 -5.51 -6.72 -27.05
N ALA A 55 -6.60 -5.95 -26.90
CA ALA A 55 -7.91 -6.27 -27.47
C ALA A 55 -8.13 -5.73 -28.90
N ALA A 56 -7.23 -4.90 -29.41
CA ALA A 56 -7.33 -4.37 -30.77
C ALA A 56 -7.06 -5.49 -31.80
N PRO A 57 -7.94 -5.68 -32.80
CA PRO A 57 -7.72 -6.71 -33.83
C PRO A 57 -6.52 -6.37 -34.70
N ASP A 58 -5.58 -7.32 -34.85
CA ASP A 58 -4.50 -7.28 -35.84
C ASP A 58 -5.09 -7.00 -37.22
N THR A 59 -5.00 -5.75 -37.68
CA THR A 59 -5.32 -5.42 -39.07
C THR A 59 -4.01 -5.56 -39.85
N PRO A 60 -3.82 -6.58 -40.69
CA PRO A 60 -2.61 -6.67 -41.48
C PRO A 60 -2.58 -5.47 -42.43
N ALA A 61 -1.45 -4.75 -42.42
CA ALA A 61 -1.18 -3.67 -43.37
C ALA A 61 -1.34 -4.19 -44.79
N ALA A 62 -2.41 -3.76 -45.47
CA ALA A 62 -2.60 -4.04 -46.87
C ALA A 62 -1.47 -3.38 -47.67
N SER A 63 -0.57 -4.19 -48.21
CA SER A 63 0.41 -3.78 -49.21
C SER A 63 -0.32 -3.27 -50.44
N THR A 64 -0.27 -1.96 -50.68
CA THR A 64 -0.71 -1.32 -51.92
C THR A 64 0.13 -1.86 -53.08
N ILE A 65 -0.46 -2.74 -53.89
CA ILE A 65 0.03 -3.01 -55.25
C ILE A 65 -0.60 -1.94 -56.14
N GLN A 66 0.28 -1.11 -56.70
CA GLN A 66 -0.02 -0.08 -57.67
C GLN A 66 -0.03 -0.74 -59.05
N GLU A 67 -1.22 -0.98 -59.62
CA GLU A 67 -1.37 -1.34 -61.04
C GLU A 67 -1.82 -0.12 -61.85
N ASN A 68 -0.96 0.24 -62.82
CA ASN A 68 -1.24 1.22 -63.85
C ASN A 68 -2.22 0.65 -64.88
N GLY A 69 -3.22 1.43 -65.26
CA GLY A 69 -4.15 1.10 -66.34
C GLY A 69 -4.98 2.30 -66.74
N ASP A 70 -4.37 3.22 -67.50
CA ASP A 70 -5.07 4.20 -68.33
C ASP A 70 -5.96 3.48 -69.36
N ILE A 71 -7.19 3.95 -69.57
CA ILE A 71 -7.76 4.38 -70.87
C ILE A 71 -9.12 5.05 -70.61
N SER A 72 -9.29 6.15 -71.32
CA SER A 72 -10.33 7.16 -71.30
C SER A 72 -11.71 6.78 -71.87
N SER A 73 -12.64 7.70 -71.59
CA SER A 73 -13.71 8.25 -72.45
C SER A 73 -15.09 7.55 -72.55
N GLU A 74 -16.07 8.30 -72.02
CA GLU A 74 -17.29 8.78 -72.69
C GLU A 74 -18.70 8.20 -72.34
N ILE A 75 -19.51 9.11 -71.78
CA ILE A 75 -20.86 9.56 -72.24
C ILE A 75 -22.14 8.85 -71.73
N ASN A 76 -22.95 9.70 -71.05
CA ASN A 76 -24.41 9.84 -70.92
C ASN A 76 -25.36 8.65 -70.69
N GLY A 77 -26.39 8.90 -69.88
CA GLY A 77 -27.72 8.38 -70.20
C GLY A 77 -28.72 8.25 -69.06
N ASN A 78 -29.32 9.38 -68.69
CA ASN A 78 -30.55 9.52 -67.89
C ASN A 78 -31.70 8.56 -68.32
N GLY A 79 -32.46 7.97 -67.38
CA GLY A 79 -33.61 7.12 -67.75
C GLY A 79 -34.46 6.58 -66.60
N LYS A 80 -35.53 7.32 -66.29
CA LYS A 80 -36.59 7.11 -65.29
C LYS A 80 -37.56 5.95 -65.64
N ARG A 81 -38.21 5.39 -64.58
CA ARG A 81 -39.57 4.77 -64.53
C ARG A 81 -39.71 3.37 -65.17
N THR A 82 -40.54 2.41 -64.76
CA THR A 82 -41.64 2.23 -63.77
C THR A 82 -42.14 0.77 -63.85
N HIS A 83 -42.88 0.33 -62.83
CA HIS A 83 -43.92 -0.73 -62.81
C HIS A 83 -43.55 -2.22 -62.54
N SER A 84 -44.09 -2.69 -61.41
CA SER A 84 -44.38 -4.07 -60.95
C SER A 84 -45.49 -4.78 -61.79
N PRO A 85 -46.09 -5.93 -61.40
CA PRO A 85 -45.71 -7.03 -60.46
C PRO A 85 -45.98 -8.49 -60.96
N HIS A 86 -45.57 -9.47 -60.12
CA HIS A 86 -46.16 -10.83 -59.87
C HIS A 86 -45.88 -12.01 -60.84
N PRO A 87 -46.11 -13.30 -60.43
CA PRO A 87 -46.06 -13.96 -59.11
C PRO A 87 -45.33 -15.34 -59.11
N SER A 88 -45.35 -16.01 -57.94
CA SER A 88 -45.20 -17.46 -57.69
C SER A 88 -43.73 -17.93 -57.51
N GLN A 89 -43.33 -18.71 -56.50
CA GLN A 89 -43.94 -19.89 -55.88
C GLN A 89 -43.38 -20.16 -54.44
N HIS A 90 -44.24 -20.68 -53.56
CA HIS A 90 -43.92 -21.38 -52.28
C HIS A 90 -43.17 -22.72 -52.54
N PRO A 91 -42.54 -23.44 -51.57
CA PRO A 91 -43.07 -23.66 -50.22
C PRO A 91 -42.09 -23.84 -49.03
N HIS A 92 -42.74 -23.93 -47.87
CA HIS A 92 -42.34 -24.40 -46.54
C HIS A 92 -41.19 -25.41 -46.43
N ALA A 93 -40.39 -25.27 -45.36
CA ALA A 93 -40.08 -26.37 -44.45
C ALA A 93 -39.76 -25.84 -43.03
N GLN A 94 -40.48 -26.38 -42.05
CA GLN A 94 -40.25 -26.25 -40.60
C GLN A 94 -39.43 -27.43 -40.09
N ASN A 95 -38.62 -27.14 -39.06
CA ASN A 95 -38.22 -27.94 -37.89
C ASN A 95 -37.50 -29.29 -38.06
N GLY A 96 -36.47 -29.47 -37.23
CA GLY A 96 -35.97 -30.79 -36.86
C GLY A 96 -34.68 -30.78 -36.05
N ASP A 97 -34.82 -30.77 -34.72
CA ASP A 97 -33.82 -31.02 -33.69
C ASP A 97 -32.81 -32.14 -33.98
N ARG A 98 -31.59 -32.04 -33.39
CA ARG A 98 -31.05 -33.00 -32.40
C ARG A 98 -29.60 -32.65 -31.94
N PRO A 99 -29.10 -33.23 -30.82
CA PRO A 99 -28.60 -32.43 -29.70
C PRO A 99 -27.16 -32.77 -29.24
N ASN A 100 -26.69 -31.97 -28.28
CA ASN A 100 -25.78 -32.30 -27.19
C ASN A 100 -24.28 -32.56 -27.50
N GLY A 101 -23.40 -31.76 -26.88
CA GLY A 101 -21.99 -32.13 -26.71
C GLY A 101 -21.09 -31.03 -26.16
N LYS A 102 -20.82 -31.07 -24.84
CA LYS A 102 -19.74 -30.38 -24.07
C LYS A 102 -19.92 -28.85 -23.92
N LYS A 103 -20.18 -28.24 -22.75
CA LYS A 103 -19.93 -28.57 -21.34
C LYS A 103 -18.53 -29.08 -21.03
N ILE A 104 -17.48 -28.39 -21.48
CA ILE A 104 -16.20 -28.24 -20.77
C ILE A 104 -15.64 -26.86 -21.19
N ALA A 105 -15.11 -26.08 -20.23
CA ALA A 105 -14.60 -24.70 -20.35
C ALA A 105 -15.63 -23.57 -20.11
N ALA A 106 -16.41 -23.66 -19.04
CA ALA A 106 -16.96 -22.50 -18.35
C ALA A 106 -16.39 -22.46 -16.92
N ALA A 107 -15.09 -22.23 -16.83
CA ALA A 107 -14.36 -21.94 -15.58
C ALA A 107 -13.09 -21.11 -15.87
N ALA A 108 -13.11 -20.29 -16.94
CA ALA A 108 -12.23 -19.13 -16.99
C ALA A 108 -12.96 -18.05 -16.19
N ALA A 109 -12.43 -17.68 -15.03
CA ALA A 109 -12.95 -16.59 -14.22
C ALA A 109 -13.18 -15.38 -15.14
N ALA A 110 -14.39 -14.83 -15.13
CA ALA A 110 -14.64 -13.56 -15.79
C ALA A 110 -13.81 -12.51 -15.06
N THR A 111 -12.66 -12.14 -15.63
CA THR A 111 -11.82 -11.04 -15.14
C THR A 111 -12.70 -9.81 -14.97
N THR A 112 -12.86 -9.36 -13.73
CA THR A 112 -13.55 -8.09 -13.47
C THR A 112 -12.64 -6.94 -13.91
N ALA A 113 -13.19 -5.74 -14.13
CA ALA A 113 -12.39 -4.56 -14.46
C ALA A 113 -11.28 -4.27 -13.41
N THR A 114 -11.48 -4.72 -12.17
CA THR A 114 -10.51 -4.59 -11.07
C THR A 114 -9.35 -5.59 -11.16
N ASP A 115 -9.55 -6.78 -11.73
CA ASP A 115 -8.49 -7.80 -11.87
C ASP A 115 -7.39 -7.38 -12.85
N ILE A 116 -7.64 -6.37 -13.69
CA ILE A 116 -6.69 -5.87 -14.69
C ILE A 116 -5.48 -5.18 -14.01
N TRP A 117 -5.75 -4.37 -12.99
CA TRP A 117 -4.77 -3.51 -12.33
C TRP A 117 -4.47 -3.92 -10.87
N THR A 118 -5.16 -4.95 -10.36
CA THR A 118 -4.86 -5.61 -9.08
C THR A 118 -4.27 -7.00 -9.31
N ALA A 119 -3.64 -7.59 -8.30
CA ALA A 119 -3.09 -8.95 -8.43
C ALA A 119 -3.41 -9.78 -7.19
N ARG A 120 -3.87 -11.02 -7.42
CA ARG A 120 -4.13 -11.98 -6.34
C ARG A 120 -3.06 -13.06 -6.31
N GLU A 121 -2.36 -13.18 -5.18
CA GLU A 121 -1.40 -14.24 -4.91
C GLU A 121 -1.89 -15.04 -3.70
N GLY A 122 -2.47 -16.22 -3.96
CA GLY A 122 -3.11 -17.02 -2.93
C GLY A 122 -4.24 -16.26 -2.22
N SER A 123 -4.07 -16.01 -0.92
CA SER A 123 -5.04 -15.27 -0.09
C SER A 123 -4.78 -13.75 -0.03
N VAL A 124 -3.78 -13.25 -0.74
CA VAL A 124 -3.35 -11.85 -0.70
C VAL A 124 -3.80 -11.15 -1.98
N LEU A 125 -4.43 -9.99 -1.84
CA LEU A 125 -4.75 -9.08 -2.93
C LEU A 125 -3.84 -7.86 -2.85
N TYR A 126 -3.05 -7.63 -3.88
CA TYR A 126 -2.23 -6.45 -4.08
C TYR A 126 -3.02 -5.37 -4.82
N VAL A 127 -3.05 -4.18 -4.22
CA VAL A 127 -3.75 -3.00 -4.76
C VAL A 127 -2.80 -1.79 -4.73
N PRO A 128 -2.32 -1.31 -5.89
CA PRO A 128 -2.41 -1.97 -7.19
C PRO A 128 -1.54 -3.24 -7.21
N ARG A 129 -1.60 -4.00 -8.30
CA ARG A 129 -0.57 -5.02 -8.56
C ARG A 129 0.81 -4.37 -8.60
N ILE A 130 1.82 -5.08 -8.10
CA ILE A 130 3.19 -4.57 -8.03
C ILE A 130 4.03 -5.30 -9.08
N ASP A 131 4.61 -4.54 -9.99
CA ASP A 131 5.68 -5.04 -10.86
C ASP A 131 7.03 -4.72 -10.22
N TRP A 132 7.77 -5.77 -9.90
CA TRP A 132 9.09 -5.68 -9.27
C TRP A 132 10.21 -5.50 -10.29
N SER A 133 9.92 -5.54 -11.60
CA SER A 133 10.95 -5.43 -12.65
C SER A 133 11.68 -4.08 -12.65
N SER A 134 11.02 -3.03 -12.16
CA SER A 134 11.56 -1.67 -12.02
C SER A 134 11.95 -1.31 -10.59
N ALA A 135 11.77 -2.23 -9.64
CA ALA A 135 12.17 -2.06 -8.25
C ALA A 135 13.70 -2.09 -8.11
N GLY A 136 14.22 -1.42 -7.08
CA GLY A 136 15.66 -1.38 -6.83
C GLY A 136 16.23 0.00 -6.47
N LEU A 137 17.36 -0.06 -5.78
CA LEU A 137 18.26 1.07 -5.62
C LEU A 137 19.04 1.33 -6.92
N GLN A 138 19.32 2.59 -7.25
CA GLN A 138 20.14 2.92 -8.43
C GLN A 138 21.63 2.75 -8.16
N GLU A 139 22.06 2.94 -6.91
CA GLU A 139 23.44 2.74 -6.47
C GLU A 139 23.58 1.47 -5.60
N GLU A 140 24.81 1.11 -5.26
CA GLU A 140 25.11 0.00 -4.35
C GLU A 140 24.54 0.23 -2.94
N ARG A 141 24.00 -0.83 -2.31
CA ARG A 141 23.36 -0.79 -0.96
C ARG A 141 24.14 0.01 0.10
N PRO A 142 25.48 -0.07 0.24
CA PRO A 142 26.23 0.68 1.25
C PRO A 142 26.16 2.21 1.12
N GLN A 143 25.88 2.72 -0.09
CA GLN A 143 25.75 4.16 -0.35
C GLN A 143 24.46 4.74 0.19
N TYR A 144 23.49 3.90 0.58
CA TYR A 144 22.23 4.36 1.13
C TYR A 144 22.22 4.28 2.65
N GLU A 145 21.52 5.24 3.24
CA GLU A 145 20.94 5.15 4.56
C GLU A 145 19.44 4.91 4.41
N ILE A 146 18.99 3.74 4.87
CA ILE A 146 17.61 3.27 4.74
C ILE A 146 16.94 3.30 6.11
N THR A 147 15.95 4.18 6.25
CA THR A 147 15.11 4.26 7.44
C THR A 147 13.73 3.71 7.12
N VAL A 148 13.26 2.80 7.97
CA VAL A 148 11.91 2.23 7.93
C VAL A 148 11.18 2.59 9.22
N LYS A 149 9.96 3.10 9.11
CA LYS A 149 9.05 3.30 10.24
C LYS A 149 7.83 2.41 10.08
N LEU A 150 7.63 1.48 11.01
CA LEU A 150 6.52 0.54 11.05
C LEU A 150 5.51 0.98 12.11
N PHE A 151 4.27 1.19 11.69
CA PHE A 151 3.13 1.53 12.53
C PHE A 151 2.29 0.27 12.73
N TYR A 152 2.19 -0.21 13.97
CA TYR A 152 1.20 -1.21 14.35
C TYR A 152 -0.12 -0.50 14.64
N LEU A 153 -1.19 -0.86 13.93
CA LEU A 153 -2.45 -0.12 14.03
C LEU A 153 -3.35 -0.66 15.15
N PRO A 154 -4.18 0.19 15.79
CA PRO A 154 -5.03 -0.21 16.91
C PRO A 154 -6.00 -1.34 16.58
N THR A 155 -6.43 -1.41 15.32
CA THR A 155 -7.38 -2.41 14.82
C THR A 155 -6.71 -3.73 14.41
N GLY A 156 -5.36 -3.79 14.42
CA GLY A 156 -4.61 -4.92 13.87
C GLY A 156 -4.60 -6.18 14.72
N SER A 157 -4.78 -6.10 16.04
CA SER A 157 -4.99 -7.28 16.89
C SER A 157 -6.36 -7.18 17.54
N ARG A 158 -7.16 -8.25 17.40
CA ARG A 158 -8.43 -8.41 18.11
C ARG A 158 -8.29 -9.25 19.38
N SER A 159 -7.09 -9.74 19.65
CA SER A 159 -6.80 -10.57 20.83
C SER A 159 -6.39 -9.69 22.00
N GLU A 160 -6.92 -10.01 23.18
CA GLU A 160 -6.51 -9.43 24.46
C GLU A 160 -5.26 -10.14 25.04
N SER A 161 -4.83 -11.25 24.44
CA SER A 161 -3.66 -11.99 24.89
C SER A 161 -2.37 -11.38 24.32
N VAL A 162 -1.44 -11.03 25.21
CA VAL A 162 -0.12 -10.50 24.83
C VAL A 162 0.60 -11.40 23.83
N SER A 163 0.57 -12.72 24.00
CA SER A 163 1.27 -13.64 23.08
C SER A 163 0.67 -13.65 21.67
N ALA A 164 -0.65 -13.55 21.56
CA ALA A 164 -1.33 -13.44 20.27
C ALA A 164 -1.04 -12.10 19.59
N VAL A 165 -1.05 -10.99 20.35
CA VAL A 165 -0.68 -9.66 19.85
C VAL A 165 0.76 -9.66 19.33
N VAL A 166 1.69 -10.28 20.07
CA VAL A 166 3.10 -10.40 19.66
C VAL A 166 3.24 -11.26 18.40
N ALA A 167 2.50 -12.37 18.28
CA ALA A 167 2.50 -13.20 17.08
C ALA A 167 1.95 -12.45 15.84
N ASP A 168 0.89 -11.65 16.02
CA ASP A 168 0.37 -10.79 14.96
C ASP A 168 1.40 -9.73 14.54
N ARG A 169 2.02 -9.04 15.51
CA ARG A 169 3.08 -8.06 15.24
C ARG A 169 4.28 -8.70 14.55
N ALA A 170 4.69 -9.91 14.93
CA ALA A 170 5.75 -10.65 14.24
C ALA A 170 5.45 -10.89 12.76
N ARG A 171 4.21 -11.30 12.45
CA ARG A 171 3.75 -11.45 11.07
C ARG A 171 3.79 -10.11 10.33
N TYR A 172 3.27 -9.05 10.94
CA TYR A 172 3.24 -7.71 10.36
C TYR A 172 4.65 -7.17 10.07
N THR A 173 5.59 -7.33 11.00
CA THR A 173 6.98 -6.93 10.80
C THR A 173 7.62 -7.69 9.65
N SER A 174 7.45 -9.01 9.60
CA SER A 174 8.03 -9.84 8.54
C SER A 174 7.47 -9.48 7.17
N GLU A 175 6.16 -9.27 7.06
CA GLU A 175 5.49 -8.91 5.81
C GLU A 175 5.91 -7.51 5.33
N ALA A 176 5.85 -6.51 6.23
CA ALA A 176 6.22 -5.15 5.93
C ALA A 176 7.69 -5.03 5.50
N LEU A 177 8.62 -5.63 6.24
CA LEU A 177 10.04 -5.60 5.89
C LEU A 177 10.32 -6.37 4.60
N GLY A 178 9.64 -7.50 4.37
CA GLY A 178 9.77 -8.25 3.12
C GLY A 178 9.39 -7.41 1.91
N LEU A 179 8.28 -6.68 1.99
CA LEU A 179 7.83 -5.77 0.91
C LEU A 179 8.82 -4.63 0.68
N VAL A 180 9.31 -3.98 1.75
CA VAL A 180 10.31 -2.90 1.63
C VAL A 180 11.63 -3.42 1.05
N LYS A 181 12.12 -4.58 1.52
CA LYS A 181 13.37 -5.16 1.01
C LYS A 181 13.26 -5.49 -0.49
N LYS A 182 12.12 -6.04 -0.91
CA LYS A 182 11.84 -6.35 -2.31
C LYS A 182 11.73 -5.11 -3.19
N GLU A 183 11.02 -4.07 -2.72
CA GLU A 183 10.90 -2.77 -3.41
C GLU A 183 12.26 -2.10 -3.64
N LEU A 184 13.18 -2.29 -2.71
CA LEU A 184 14.53 -1.74 -2.79
C LEU A 184 15.53 -2.67 -3.49
N GLY A 185 15.06 -3.72 -4.17
CA GLY A 185 15.90 -4.62 -4.98
C GLY A 185 16.48 -5.78 -4.19
N ASP A 186 15.64 -6.44 -3.37
CA ASP A 186 15.99 -7.61 -2.54
C ASP A 186 17.19 -7.37 -1.61
N ILE A 187 17.27 -6.18 -1.00
CA ILE A 187 18.34 -5.85 -0.05
C ILE A 187 18.31 -6.75 1.19
N GLY A 188 19.49 -7.07 1.72
CA GLY A 188 19.63 -7.93 2.90
C GLY A 188 19.24 -7.25 4.22
N ASP A 189 19.54 -5.96 4.33
CA ASP A 189 19.47 -5.21 5.58
C ASP A 189 18.99 -3.76 5.39
N ILE A 190 18.52 -3.15 6.49
CA ILE A 190 18.19 -1.71 6.59
C ILE A 190 18.97 -1.06 7.74
N ASP A 191 19.23 0.24 7.66
CA ASP A 191 20.06 0.95 8.65
C ASP A 191 19.29 1.22 9.96
N LEU A 192 18.02 1.62 9.87
CA LEU A 192 17.21 1.97 11.04
C LEU A 192 15.75 1.51 10.88
N LEU A 193 15.25 0.73 11.85
CA LEU A 193 13.83 0.41 12.00
C LEU A 193 13.24 1.12 13.22
N ILE A 194 12.29 2.00 13.00
CA ILE A 194 11.52 2.68 14.05
C ILE A 194 10.14 2.02 14.14
N VAL A 195 9.68 1.69 15.35
CA VAL A 195 8.34 1.15 15.56
C VAL A 195 7.44 2.15 16.28
N SER A 196 6.19 2.26 15.83
CA SER A 196 5.12 3.00 16.49
C SER A 196 4.06 2.00 16.95
N PHE A 197 3.82 1.97 18.26
CA PHE A 197 2.83 1.08 18.88
C PHE A 197 1.48 1.78 19.00
N PRO A 198 0.37 1.02 18.96
CA PRO A 198 -0.97 1.58 19.03
C PRO A 198 -1.25 2.17 20.42
N GLY A 199 -2.04 3.24 20.45
CA GLY A 199 -2.49 3.86 21.70
C GLY A 199 -1.41 4.67 22.43
N ILE A 200 -0.27 4.94 21.80
CA ILE A 200 0.77 5.84 22.30
C ILE A 200 0.81 7.07 21.41
N SER A 201 0.77 8.25 22.00
CA SER A 201 1.06 9.51 21.32
C SER A 201 1.80 10.47 22.25
N PHE A 202 2.60 11.36 21.66
CA PHE A 202 3.24 12.46 22.37
C PHE A 202 2.53 13.78 22.04
N GLU A 203 1.25 13.89 22.44
CA GLU A 203 0.41 15.05 22.15
C GLU A 203 -0.07 15.77 23.43
N GLY A 204 0.00 17.11 23.40
CA GLY A 204 -0.47 17.96 24.49
C GLY A 204 -0.44 19.44 24.11
N ASP A 205 -0.98 20.28 24.99
CA ASP A 205 -0.93 21.74 24.87
C ASP A 205 0.51 22.25 25.03
N CYS A 206 1.32 21.54 25.82
CA CYS A 206 2.77 21.70 25.91
C CYS A 206 3.47 20.34 26.09
N GLU A 207 4.80 20.34 26.01
CA GLU A 207 5.64 19.15 26.09
C GLU A 207 5.55 18.43 27.45
N TRP A 208 5.34 19.17 28.54
CA TRP A 208 5.16 18.59 29.88
C TRP A 208 3.82 17.87 30.03
N GLU A 209 2.78 18.39 29.38
CA GLU A 209 1.47 17.75 29.39
C GLU A 209 1.46 16.50 28.51
N ALA A 210 2.09 16.60 27.34
CA ALA A 210 2.30 15.46 26.44
C ALA A 210 3.05 14.32 27.15
N ASP A 211 4.18 14.63 27.80
CA ASP A 211 4.99 13.65 28.56
C ASP A 211 4.19 12.98 29.68
N ARG A 212 3.42 13.76 30.45
CA ARG A 212 2.59 13.26 31.54
C ARG A 212 1.46 12.35 31.04
N ARG A 213 0.77 12.72 29.97
CA ARG A 213 -0.29 11.89 29.37
C ARG A 213 0.29 10.61 28.81
N ASN A 214 1.40 10.73 28.09
CA ASN A 214 2.11 9.61 27.49
C ASN A 214 2.52 8.56 28.52
N ALA A 215 2.90 8.98 29.72
CA ALA A 215 3.28 8.09 30.81
C ALA A 215 2.21 7.04 31.18
N ALA A 216 0.93 7.23 30.83
CA ALA A 216 -0.16 6.29 31.11
C ALA A 216 -0.73 5.61 29.85
N MET A 217 -0.09 5.78 28.69
CA MET A 217 -0.56 5.29 27.39
C MET A 217 0.06 3.94 27.02
N GLY A 218 -0.61 3.22 26.10
CA GLY A 218 -0.15 1.94 25.58
C GLY A 218 -0.20 0.77 26.57
N SER A 219 0.58 -0.26 26.30
CA SER A 219 0.68 -1.48 27.09
C SER A 219 2.15 -1.88 27.23
N ASP A 220 2.75 -1.55 28.38
CA ASP A 220 4.17 -1.83 28.67
C ASP A 220 4.49 -3.33 28.48
N ALA A 221 3.54 -4.23 28.77
CA ALA A 221 3.71 -5.67 28.59
C ALA A 221 3.80 -6.08 27.11
N GLU A 222 2.90 -5.59 26.27
CA GLU A 222 2.90 -5.91 24.83
C GLU A 222 4.10 -5.29 24.11
N GLU A 223 4.43 -4.04 24.44
CA GLU A 223 5.54 -3.30 23.83
C GLU A 223 6.87 -4.00 24.12
N ARG A 224 7.13 -4.35 25.39
CA ARG A 224 8.36 -5.06 25.77
C ARG A 224 8.44 -6.46 25.19
N ALA A 225 7.33 -7.20 25.18
CA ALA A 225 7.30 -8.53 24.58
C ALA A 225 7.54 -8.48 23.05
N THR A 226 6.90 -7.54 22.36
CA THR A 226 7.16 -7.31 20.92
C THR A 226 8.62 -6.95 20.68
N TRP A 227 9.18 -6.05 21.50
CA TRP A 227 10.56 -5.65 21.37
C TRP A 227 11.54 -6.81 21.54
N ALA A 228 11.35 -7.62 22.59
CA ALA A 228 12.24 -8.73 22.91
C ALA A 228 12.11 -9.91 21.94
N GLU A 229 10.88 -10.27 21.54
CA GLU A 229 10.62 -11.49 20.77
C GLU A 229 10.62 -11.26 19.25
N VAL A 230 10.36 -10.03 18.79
CA VAL A 230 10.24 -9.72 17.36
C VAL A 230 11.38 -8.83 16.88
N LEU A 231 11.61 -7.71 17.55
CA LEU A 231 12.49 -6.65 17.03
C LEU A 231 13.97 -6.91 17.34
N ALA A 232 14.30 -7.25 18.59
CA ALA A 232 15.67 -7.56 19.00
C ALA A 232 16.32 -8.67 18.15
N PRO A 233 15.61 -9.77 17.78
CA PRO A 233 16.16 -10.78 16.89
C PRO A 233 16.52 -10.27 15.49
N LEU A 234 15.79 -9.29 14.94
CA LEU A 234 16.13 -8.70 13.63
C LEU A 234 17.49 -7.99 13.68
N HIS A 235 17.74 -7.26 14.76
CA HIS A 235 19.03 -6.60 14.99
C HIS A 235 20.16 -7.63 15.20
N GLN A 236 19.91 -8.64 16.04
CA GLN A 236 20.91 -9.69 16.32
C GLN A 236 21.29 -10.51 15.07
N ARG A 237 20.36 -10.68 14.13
CA ARG A 237 20.63 -11.34 12.83
C ARG A 237 21.28 -10.40 11.80
N GLY A 238 21.47 -9.13 12.11
CA GLY A 238 22.05 -8.15 11.19
C GLY A 238 21.09 -7.70 10.07
N GLU A 239 19.80 -8.02 10.16
CA GLU A 239 18.80 -7.58 9.19
C GLU A 239 18.42 -6.11 9.37
N VAL A 240 18.67 -5.58 10.57
CA VAL A 240 18.39 -4.20 10.96
C VAL A 240 19.57 -3.66 11.76
N GLY A 241 20.22 -2.62 11.25
CA GLY A 241 21.40 -2.01 11.88
C GLY A 241 21.08 -1.40 13.25
N ARG A 242 19.96 -0.68 13.36
CA ARG A 242 19.54 0.01 14.59
C ARG A 242 18.03 -0.09 14.79
N LEU A 243 17.59 -0.19 16.03
CA LEU A 243 16.17 -0.16 16.39
C LEU A 243 15.81 1.18 17.02
N GLY A 244 14.59 1.65 16.79
CA GLY A 244 14.05 2.87 17.37
C GLY A 244 12.60 2.73 17.80
N LEU A 245 12.21 3.62 18.71
CA LEU A 245 10.84 3.78 19.20
C LEU A 245 10.23 5.06 18.63
N ALA A 246 8.91 5.16 18.72
CA ALA A 246 8.19 6.39 18.48
C ALA A 246 7.20 6.66 19.61
N GLU A 247 7.11 7.93 19.99
CA GLU A 247 6.20 8.53 20.95
C GLU A 247 6.51 8.17 22.41
N PHE A 248 7.73 7.77 22.79
CA PHE A 248 8.00 7.42 24.19
C PHE A 248 8.39 8.65 25.02
N GLY A 249 7.53 9.01 25.97
CA GLY A 249 7.82 10.05 26.97
C GLY A 249 8.76 9.54 28.05
N SER A 250 9.26 10.44 28.89
CA SER A 250 10.29 10.22 29.91
C SER A 250 10.02 9.01 30.80
N GLU A 251 8.84 8.97 31.43
CA GLU A 251 8.48 7.89 32.35
C GLU A 251 8.22 6.57 31.63
N LYS A 252 7.60 6.62 30.44
CA LYS A 252 7.32 5.42 29.66
C LYS A 252 8.60 4.80 29.13
N LEU A 253 9.51 5.61 28.59
CA LEU A 253 10.84 5.18 28.14
C LEU A 253 11.63 4.58 29.30
N ARG A 254 11.62 5.20 30.48
CA ARG A 254 12.32 4.66 31.66
C ARG A 254 11.79 3.27 32.04
N ARG A 255 10.47 3.10 32.13
CA ARG A 255 9.86 1.80 32.44
C ARG A 255 10.13 0.77 31.35
N PHE A 256 10.09 1.17 30.09
CA PHE A 256 10.43 0.30 28.97
C PHE A 256 11.86 -0.23 29.08
N LEU A 257 12.82 0.65 29.36
CA LEU A 257 14.23 0.32 29.46
C LEU A 257 14.58 -0.52 30.69
N HIS A 258 14.07 -0.12 31.86
CA HIS A 258 14.55 -0.61 33.15
C HIS A 258 13.59 -1.55 33.88
N ASP A 259 12.28 -1.52 33.55
CA ASP A 259 11.22 -2.31 34.19
C ASP A 259 11.45 -2.53 35.68
N ASP A 260 10.99 -1.59 36.51
CA ASP A 260 11.22 -1.58 37.95
C ASP A 260 10.59 -2.77 38.72
N SER A 261 10.03 -3.76 38.01
CA SER A 261 9.54 -5.00 38.60
C SER A 261 10.70 -5.95 38.94
N LYS A 262 10.64 -6.53 40.15
CA LYS A 262 11.70 -7.40 40.72
C LYS A 262 12.00 -8.67 39.90
N ASP A 263 11.15 -9.03 38.95
CA ASP A 263 11.13 -10.33 38.27
C ASP A 263 11.35 -10.25 36.74
N LYS A 264 11.66 -9.07 36.17
CA LYS A 264 11.88 -8.95 34.72
C LYS A 264 13.29 -8.49 34.34
N GLN A 265 13.81 -9.12 33.29
CA GLN A 265 15.11 -8.82 32.70
C GLN A 265 15.08 -7.43 32.03
N ALA A 266 16.19 -6.69 32.17
CA ALA A 266 16.43 -5.49 31.37
C ALA A 266 16.40 -5.80 29.86
N ILE A 267 15.98 -4.83 29.04
CA ILE A 267 16.04 -4.98 27.58
C ILE A 267 17.51 -5.10 27.16
N GLN A 268 17.84 -6.19 26.46
CA GLN A 268 19.20 -6.47 26.00
C GLN A 268 19.59 -5.59 24.82
N VAL A 269 18.72 -5.51 23.79
CA VAL A 269 18.94 -4.64 22.63
C VAL A 269 18.28 -3.30 22.89
N ARG A 270 19.06 -2.29 23.27
CA ARG A 270 18.53 -0.95 23.57
C ARG A 270 18.05 -0.26 22.27
N PRO A 271 16.96 0.54 22.32
CA PRO A 271 16.64 1.44 21.23
C PRO A 271 17.79 2.44 21.06
N ALA A 272 18.16 2.72 19.81
CA ALA A 272 19.15 3.75 19.47
C ALA A 272 18.50 5.10 19.12
N VAL A 273 17.19 5.10 18.87
CA VAL A 273 16.42 6.28 18.46
C VAL A 273 15.08 6.26 19.19
N ASP A 274 14.59 7.43 19.58
CA ASP A 274 13.20 7.64 19.95
C ASP A 274 12.65 8.87 19.20
N GLN A 275 11.56 8.67 18.47
CA GLN A 275 10.93 9.67 17.64
C GLN A 275 9.72 10.29 18.35
N ILE A 276 9.70 11.60 18.56
CA ILE A 276 8.61 12.30 19.24
C ILE A 276 7.90 13.32 18.35
N ASN A 277 6.58 13.38 18.47
CA ASN A 277 5.75 14.32 17.73
C ASN A 277 5.64 15.67 18.45
N VAL A 278 6.70 16.47 18.38
CA VAL A 278 6.71 17.83 18.94
C VAL A 278 6.43 18.88 17.89
N LYS A 279 5.52 19.82 18.19
CA LYS A 279 5.21 20.96 17.30
C LYS A 279 6.44 21.84 17.03
N ASN A 280 7.31 21.99 18.04
CA ASN A 280 8.56 22.73 17.97
C ASN A 280 9.71 21.81 18.39
N CYS A 281 10.71 21.65 17.51
CA CYS A 281 11.86 20.76 17.75
C CYS A 281 12.73 21.16 18.95
N CYS A 282 12.61 22.40 19.44
CA CYS A 282 13.32 22.89 20.63
C CYS A 282 12.54 22.68 21.95
N SER A 283 11.37 22.04 21.90
CA SER A 283 10.46 21.88 23.04
C SER A 283 10.35 20.40 23.44
N VAL A 284 11.50 19.76 23.64
CA VAL A 284 11.57 18.40 24.21
C VAL A 284 11.61 18.52 25.74
N PRO A 285 10.85 17.73 26.51
CA PRO A 285 10.91 17.80 27.97
C PRO A 285 12.33 17.57 28.48
N PRO A 286 12.83 18.38 29.45
CA PRO A 286 14.14 18.17 30.04
C PRO A 286 14.36 16.76 30.63
N PRO A 287 13.37 16.13 31.32
CA PRO A 287 13.53 14.77 31.82
C PRO A 287 13.77 13.73 30.71
N LEU A 288 13.08 13.86 29.56
CA LEU A 288 13.27 12.99 28.41
C LEU A 288 14.67 13.18 27.79
N THR A 289 15.08 14.44 27.63
CA THR A 289 16.41 14.78 27.09
C THR A 289 17.53 14.22 27.97
N GLN A 290 17.39 14.33 29.29
CA GLN A 290 18.36 13.79 30.23
C GLN A 290 18.42 12.26 30.15
N LEU A 291 17.27 11.58 30.21
CA LEU A 291 17.20 10.12 30.11
C LEU A 291 17.79 9.60 28.80
N ALA A 292 17.42 10.21 27.67
CA ALA A 292 17.92 9.82 26.36
C ALA A 292 19.45 9.95 26.27
N LYS A 293 20.02 11.04 26.82
CA LYS A 293 21.47 11.23 26.88
C LYS A 293 22.17 10.20 27.77
N GLU A 294 21.61 9.88 28.93
CA GLU A 294 22.14 8.87 29.86
C GLU A 294 22.16 7.47 29.23
N GLU A 295 21.12 7.16 28.44
CA GLU A 295 20.94 5.86 27.79
C GLU A 295 21.55 5.77 26.38
N GLY A 296 22.10 6.86 25.85
CA GLY A 296 22.67 6.92 24.50
C GLY A 296 21.63 6.83 23.37
N ILE A 297 20.42 7.33 23.61
CA ILE A 297 19.29 7.32 22.67
C ILE A 297 19.22 8.68 21.95
N GLU A 298 19.15 8.65 20.62
CA GLU A 298 18.96 9.86 19.81
C GLU A 298 17.47 10.24 19.76
N LEU A 299 17.16 11.51 20.01
CA LEU A 299 15.79 12.03 19.92
C LEU A 299 15.56 12.70 18.57
N PHE A 300 14.64 12.15 17.80
CA PHE A 300 14.23 12.70 16.50
C PHE A 300 12.82 13.26 16.59
N THR A 301 12.52 14.26 15.75
CA THR A 301 11.17 14.80 15.65
C THR A 301 10.50 14.34 14.36
N HIS A 302 9.19 14.13 14.42
CA HIS A 302 8.39 13.79 13.25
C HIS A 302 7.02 14.46 13.34
N ASN A 303 6.23 14.32 12.27
CA ASN A 303 4.91 14.97 12.13
C ASN A 303 3.89 13.96 11.57
N ASP A 304 4.00 12.72 12.02
CA ASP A 304 3.08 11.65 11.64
C ASP A 304 1.75 11.85 12.38
N CYS A 305 0.67 11.30 11.83
CA CYS A 305 -0.59 11.25 12.56
C CYS A 305 -0.59 10.08 13.55
N THR A 306 -1.24 10.27 14.70
CA THR A 306 -1.46 9.21 15.70
C THR A 306 -2.20 8.00 15.10
N ASP A 307 -3.23 8.25 14.29
CA ASP A 307 -3.86 7.22 13.45
C ASP A 307 -3.52 7.49 11.98
N ILE A 308 -2.52 6.74 11.47
CA ILE A 308 -1.99 6.95 10.13
C ILE A 308 -2.88 6.36 9.02
N LEU A 309 -3.74 5.38 9.33
CA LEU A 309 -4.68 4.80 8.36
C LEU A 309 -5.98 4.34 9.07
N PRO A 310 -6.90 5.27 9.36
CA PRO A 310 -8.19 4.95 9.97
C PRO A 310 -9.03 4.02 9.07
N SER A 311 -9.83 3.14 9.66
CA SER A 311 -10.68 2.19 8.90
C SER A 311 -11.64 2.88 7.92
N GLY A 312 -12.21 4.03 8.31
CA GLY A 312 -13.07 4.83 7.44
C GLY A 312 -12.32 5.36 6.20
N THR A 313 -11.09 5.81 6.40
CA THR A 313 -10.21 6.27 5.31
C THR A 313 -9.84 5.12 4.38
N LEU A 314 -9.50 3.94 4.92
CA LEU A 314 -9.22 2.76 4.12
C LEU A 314 -10.44 2.33 3.28
N ARG A 315 -11.64 2.35 3.89
CA ARG A 315 -12.90 2.06 3.20
C ARG A 315 -13.17 3.07 2.08
N GLU A 316 -12.88 4.35 2.30
CA GLU A 316 -13.03 5.39 1.27
C GLU A 316 -12.04 5.20 0.11
N LEU A 317 -10.78 4.87 0.42
CA LEU A 317 -9.74 4.62 -0.59
C LEU A 317 -10.09 3.46 -1.52
N LEU A 318 -10.65 2.38 -0.98
CA LEU A 318 -11.00 1.18 -1.74
C LEU A 318 -12.48 1.13 -2.18
N GLY A 319 -13.29 2.05 -1.69
CA GLY A 319 -14.72 2.16 -1.94
C GLY A 319 -15.08 2.54 -3.38
N PRO A 320 -16.39 2.54 -3.70
CA PRO A 320 -16.88 3.08 -4.96
C PRO A 320 -16.83 4.62 -4.99
N GLY A 321 -16.92 5.20 -6.19
CA GLY A 321 -17.07 6.64 -6.41
C GLY A 321 -15.80 7.33 -6.93
N ALA A 322 -15.92 8.62 -7.25
CA ALA A 322 -14.89 9.39 -7.96
C ALA A 322 -13.54 9.52 -7.21
N GLN A 323 -13.51 9.24 -5.91
CA GLN A 323 -12.30 9.29 -5.09
C GLN A 323 -11.82 7.88 -4.69
N GLY A 324 -12.65 6.85 -4.82
CA GLY A 324 -12.34 5.49 -4.40
C GLY A 324 -11.90 4.62 -5.57
N ALA A 325 -11.14 3.55 -5.28
CA ALA A 325 -10.57 2.69 -6.30
C ALA A 325 -11.56 1.67 -6.89
N GLY A 326 -12.80 1.59 -6.38
CA GLY A 326 -13.82 0.66 -6.86
C GLY A 326 -13.50 -0.81 -6.59
N VAL A 327 -12.64 -1.10 -5.59
CA VAL A 327 -12.26 -2.46 -5.21
C VAL A 327 -13.33 -3.10 -4.32
N LEU A 328 -13.94 -2.31 -3.44
CA LEU A 328 -15.11 -2.72 -2.65
C LEU A 328 -16.39 -2.57 -3.46
N ALA A 329 -17.34 -3.48 -3.23
CA ALA A 329 -18.70 -3.35 -3.75
C ALA A 329 -19.41 -2.15 -3.11
N ALA A 330 -20.34 -1.55 -3.85
CA ALA A 330 -21.27 -0.56 -3.29
C ALA A 330 -22.30 -1.24 -2.37
N ASP A 331 -22.73 -0.53 -1.32
CA ASP A 331 -23.66 -1.07 -0.31
C ASP A 331 -25.04 -1.45 -0.89
N ASP A 332 -25.42 -0.84 -2.01
CA ASP A 332 -26.69 -1.03 -2.72
C ASP A 332 -26.61 -2.00 -3.91
N ASP A 333 -25.43 -2.58 -4.15
CA ASP A 333 -25.22 -3.50 -5.25
C ASP A 333 -25.76 -4.89 -4.87
N GLU A 334 -26.93 -5.28 -5.38
CA GLU A 334 -27.57 -6.60 -5.22
C GLU A 334 -26.80 -7.77 -5.90
N GLY A 335 -25.46 -7.71 -5.90
CA GLY A 335 -24.58 -8.76 -6.42
C GLY A 335 -24.34 -8.69 -7.92
N ARG A 336 -24.52 -7.50 -8.52
CA ARG A 336 -24.32 -7.27 -9.95
C ARG A 336 -22.91 -6.72 -10.26
N GLY A 337 -22.27 -6.03 -9.32
CA GLY A 337 -20.86 -5.62 -9.40
C GLY A 337 -19.93 -6.58 -8.65
N GLY A 338 -18.80 -6.91 -9.28
CA GLY A 338 -17.81 -7.87 -8.79
C GLY A 338 -16.86 -7.35 -7.70
N GLY A 339 -17.27 -6.37 -6.90
CA GLY A 339 -16.45 -5.80 -5.83
C GLY A 339 -16.37 -6.68 -4.57
N LEU A 340 -15.33 -6.49 -3.76
CA LEU A 340 -15.18 -7.19 -2.47
C LEU A 340 -16.22 -6.72 -1.46
N ARG A 341 -16.74 -7.66 -0.64
CA ARG A 341 -17.72 -7.38 0.41
C ARG A 341 -17.18 -7.72 1.77
N GLY A 342 -17.53 -6.89 2.75
CA GLY A 342 -17.15 -7.09 4.15
C GLY A 342 -16.52 -5.86 4.79
N ASP A 343 -15.94 -6.08 5.96
CA ASP A 343 -15.25 -5.07 6.75
C ASP A 343 -13.74 -5.12 6.56
N LEU A 344 -13.17 -3.96 6.29
CA LEU A 344 -11.73 -3.78 6.19
C LEU A 344 -11.14 -3.36 7.53
N ILE A 345 -10.19 -4.16 7.99
CA ILE A 345 -9.44 -3.93 9.21
C ILE A 345 -8.01 -3.58 8.83
N PRO A 346 -7.58 -2.31 8.95
CA PRO A 346 -6.19 -1.95 8.75
C PRO A 346 -5.33 -2.54 9.89
N GLN A 347 -4.20 -3.16 9.56
CA GLN A 347 -3.38 -3.91 10.51
C GLN A 347 -2.05 -3.22 10.79
N TRP A 348 -1.38 -2.74 9.73
CA TRP A 348 -0.09 -2.10 9.82
C TRP A 348 0.13 -1.15 8.64
N VAL A 349 0.97 -0.14 8.84
CA VAL A 349 1.53 0.71 7.77
C VAL A 349 3.04 0.72 7.94
N VAL A 350 3.77 0.61 6.84
CA VAL A 350 5.22 0.83 6.84
C VAL A 350 5.54 2.00 5.92
N LYS A 351 6.36 2.91 6.40
CA LYS A 351 6.96 4.02 5.65
C LYS A 351 8.45 3.72 5.50
N TYR A 352 8.99 3.86 4.29
CA TYR A 352 10.42 3.70 4.06
C TYR A 352 11.01 4.91 3.35
N THR A 353 12.29 5.16 3.56
CA THR A 353 13.06 6.22 2.90
C THR A 353 14.50 5.74 2.74
N ALA A 354 15.01 5.80 1.51
CA ALA A 354 16.41 5.53 1.18
C ALA A 354 17.07 6.83 0.72
N VAL A 355 18.08 7.25 1.48
CA VAL A 355 18.85 8.48 1.25
C VAL A 355 20.25 8.10 0.77
N VAL A 356 20.70 8.68 -0.34
CA VAL A 356 22.07 8.51 -0.82
C VAL A 356 23.00 9.36 0.07
N LYS A 357 23.91 8.70 0.81
CA LYS A 357 24.74 9.33 1.85
C LYS A 357 25.57 10.51 1.34
N ASP A 358 26.25 10.34 0.21
CA ASP A 358 27.18 11.35 -0.31
C ASP A 358 26.46 12.60 -0.88
N ARG A 359 25.20 12.45 -1.28
CA ARG A 359 24.41 13.53 -1.89
C ARG A 359 23.34 14.10 -0.96
N GLY A 360 22.97 13.39 0.11
CA GLY A 360 21.85 13.73 0.98
C GLY A 360 20.50 13.75 0.25
N VAL A 361 20.37 13.02 -0.86
CA VAL A 361 19.18 13.01 -1.72
C VAL A 361 18.33 11.77 -1.41
N ILE A 362 17.03 12.00 -1.19
CA ILE A 362 16.05 10.91 -1.12
C ILE A 362 15.78 10.43 -2.54
N GLU A 363 16.02 9.15 -2.78
CA GLU A 363 15.80 8.54 -4.10
C GLU A 363 14.63 7.57 -4.10
N ASN A 364 14.44 6.86 -2.99
CA ASN A 364 13.32 5.97 -2.78
C ASN A 364 12.56 6.39 -1.52
N LYS A 365 11.26 6.60 -1.67
CA LYS A 365 10.36 6.84 -0.54
C LYS A 365 8.99 6.29 -0.88
N GLY A 366 8.35 5.66 0.08
CA GLY A 366 7.02 5.13 -0.13
C GLY A 366 6.44 4.49 1.11
N TYR A 367 5.28 3.89 0.90
CA TYR A 367 4.51 3.23 1.93
C TYR A 367 3.95 1.90 1.41
N PHE A 368 3.87 0.93 2.32
CA PHE A 368 2.96 -0.19 2.20
C PHE A 368 1.97 -0.19 3.36
N ALA A 369 0.77 -0.70 3.14
CA ALA A 369 -0.19 -0.94 4.21
C ALA A 369 -0.82 -2.32 4.07
N GLY A 370 -0.95 -3.02 5.21
CA GLY A 370 -1.64 -4.30 5.29
C GLY A 370 -3.00 -4.15 5.94
N ALA A 371 -3.99 -4.83 5.37
CA ALA A 371 -5.34 -4.91 5.90
C ALA A 371 -5.93 -6.32 5.76
N GLU A 372 -6.91 -6.63 6.58
CA GLU A 372 -7.70 -7.86 6.52
C GLU A 372 -9.14 -7.53 6.11
N LEU A 373 -9.68 -8.30 5.16
CA LEU A 373 -11.10 -8.29 4.83
C LEU A 373 -11.80 -9.40 5.62
N ILE A 374 -12.73 -9.01 6.48
CA ILE A 374 -13.69 -9.90 7.12
C ILE A 374 -14.94 -9.92 6.27
N GLU A 375 -15.18 -11.05 5.61
CA GLU A 375 -16.38 -11.28 4.81
C GLU A 375 -17.63 -11.23 5.71
N ALA A 376 -18.71 -10.65 5.17
CA ALA A 376 -19.99 -10.43 5.86
C ALA A 376 -20.80 -11.73 6.05
#